data_AF-C9DFB1-F1
#
_entry.id   AF-C9DFB1-F1
#
_cell.length_a   1.000
_cell.length_b   1.000
_cell.length_c   1.000
_cell.angle_alpha   90.00
_cell.angle_beta   90.00
_cell.angle_gamma   90.00
#
_symmetry.space_group_name_H-M   'P 1'
#
loop_
_entity.id
_entity.type
_entity.pdbx_description
1 polymer ?
#
loop_
_entity_poly.entity_id
_entity_poly.type
_entity_poly.pdbx_seq_one_letter_code
_entity_poly.pdbx_strand_id
1 'polypeptide(L)'
;STLASSIVTKTNFLDTHKSSFSGVPLFSQARVKPVKYAQQNMTISMSADSSPPPYDLNAFSFNPIKESIVSREMTRRYMTDMITYADTDVVIVGAGSAGLSCAYEISKNPNVQVAILEQSVSPGGGAWLGGQLFSAMVVRKPAHLFLNELGIDYDEQDNY
;
A
#
# COMPACT_ATOMS: atom_id res chain seq x y z
N SER A 1 -48.28 -57.15 -32.59
CA SER A 1 -47.23 -58.17 -32.79
C SER A 1 -46.12 -57.52 -33.60
N THR A 2 -44.85 -57.38 -33.24
CA THR A 2 -44.01 -57.97 -32.18
C THR A 2 -42.63 -57.28 -32.28
N LEU A 3 -42.02 -56.97 -31.11
CA LEU A 3 -40.58 -56.86 -30.75
C LEU A 3 -39.50 -56.48 -31.80
N ALA A 4 -38.68 -55.45 -31.54
CA ALA A 4 -37.35 -55.45 -30.87
C ALA A 4 -36.18 -55.39 -31.91
N SER A 5 -34.95 -54.90 -31.69
CA SER A 5 -34.13 -54.77 -30.47
C SER A 5 -32.91 -53.83 -30.70
N SER A 6 -32.46 -53.19 -29.61
CA SER A 6 -31.06 -52.99 -29.14
C SER A 6 -29.93 -52.35 -29.98
N ILE A 7 -29.36 -51.25 -29.45
CA ILE A 7 -27.89 -51.00 -29.33
C ILE A 7 -27.65 -50.23 -28.00
N VAL A 8 -27.27 -50.94 -26.92
CA VAL A 8 -25.97 -50.94 -26.21
C VAL A 8 -25.54 -49.62 -25.54
N THR A 9 -25.61 -49.65 -24.21
CA THR A 9 -25.10 -48.70 -23.21
C THR A 9 -23.58 -48.78 -23.06
N LYS A 10 -22.88 -47.64 -23.01
CA LYS A 10 -21.65 -47.46 -22.23
C LYS A 10 -21.63 -46.08 -21.58
N THR A 11 -21.32 -46.10 -20.29
CA THR A 11 -21.30 -45.05 -19.28
C THR A 11 -20.07 -44.14 -19.34
N ASN A 12 -20.25 -42.83 -19.12
CA ASN A 12 -19.22 -41.91 -18.58
C ASN A 12 -19.81 -41.40 -17.25
N PHE A 13 -19.52 -41.99 -16.09
CA PHE A 13 -18.34 -41.82 -15.24
C PHE A 13 -18.05 -40.34 -14.87
N LEU A 14 -18.46 -40.00 -13.64
CA LEU A 14 -18.14 -38.79 -12.85
C LEU A 14 -18.97 -37.52 -13.11
N ASP A 15 -20.17 -37.55 -12.54
CA ASP A 15 -20.95 -36.39 -12.14
C ASP A 15 -20.87 -36.28 -10.60
N THR A 16 -19.84 -35.61 -10.06
CA THR A 16 -19.76 -35.18 -8.65
C THR A 16 -18.61 -34.18 -8.49
N HIS A 17 -18.91 -32.88 -8.46
CA HIS A 17 -18.30 -31.85 -7.58
C HIS A 17 -18.92 -30.49 -7.93
N LYS A 18 -20.08 -30.19 -7.32
CA LYS A 18 -20.57 -28.81 -7.23
C LYS A 18 -19.60 -28.01 -6.38
N SER A 19 -18.77 -27.16 -6.99
CA SER A 19 -18.05 -26.10 -6.30
C SER A 19 -19.08 -25.09 -5.77
N SER A 20 -19.36 -25.14 -4.48
CA SER A 20 -20.13 -24.09 -3.81
C SER A 20 -19.18 -22.94 -3.49
N PHE A 21 -19.08 -21.98 -4.41
CA PHE A 21 -18.55 -20.66 -4.11
C PHE A 21 -19.65 -19.89 -3.37
N SER A 22 -19.61 -19.92 -2.03
CA SER A 22 -20.50 -19.11 -1.19
C SER A 22 -19.97 -17.67 -1.11
N GLY A 23 -20.07 -16.94 -2.22
CA GLY A 23 -19.87 -15.50 -2.26
C GLY A 23 -21.18 -14.78 -1.98
N VAL A 24 -21.24 -14.00 -0.90
CA VAL A 24 -22.32 -13.03 -0.68
C VAL A 24 -22.02 -11.81 -1.55
N PRO A 25 -22.96 -11.31 -2.38
CA PRO A 25 -22.75 -10.06 -3.10
C PRO A 25 -22.84 -8.89 -2.11
N LEU A 26 -21.75 -8.12 -1.98
CA LEU A 26 -21.77 -6.85 -1.23
C LEU A 26 -22.06 -5.72 -2.23
N PHE A 27 -23.35 -5.38 -2.38
CA PHE A 27 -23.74 -4.13 -3.02
C PHE A 27 -24.41 -3.21 -1.99
N SER A 28 -24.05 -1.93 -2.09
CA SER A 28 -24.63 -0.74 -1.44
C SER A 28 -23.85 -0.15 -0.25
N GLN A 29 -23.06 0.87 -0.59
CA GLN A 29 -22.91 2.14 0.13
C GLN A 29 -22.88 2.08 1.67
N ALA A 30 -21.78 1.55 2.22
CA ALA A 30 -21.37 1.89 3.57
C ALA A 30 -20.01 2.57 3.51
N ARG A 31 -20.01 3.91 3.57
CA ARG A 31 -18.82 4.68 3.96
C ARG A 31 -18.29 4.04 5.25
N VAL A 32 -17.10 3.45 5.19
CA VAL A 32 -16.46 2.83 6.36
C VAL A 32 -16.33 3.90 7.43
N LYS A 33 -17.21 3.84 8.43
CA LYS A 33 -17.02 4.59 9.66
C LYS A 33 -15.85 3.93 10.39
N PRO A 34 -14.93 4.69 10.98
CA PRO A 34 -13.82 4.11 11.73
C PRO A 34 -14.38 3.15 12.77
N VAL A 35 -13.91 1.91 12.73
CA VAL A 35 -14.20 0.90 13.73
C VAL A 35 -13.74 1.46 15.08
N LYS A 36 -14.67 1.71 15.99
CA LYS A 36 -14.34 1.92 17.39
C LYS A 36 -13.78 0.59 17.88
N TYR A 37 -12.45 0.50 17.98
CA TYR A 37 -11.79 -0.59 18.67
C TYR A 37 -12.39 -0.68 20.07
N ALA A 38 -12.90 -1.87 20.43
CA ALA A 38 -13.18 -2.17 21.81
C ALA A 38 -11.85 -2.00 22.57
N GLN A 39 -11.81 -1.07 23.52
CA GLN A 39 -10.69 -0.91 24.44
C GLN A 39 -10.54 -2.24 25.19
N GLN A 40 -9.64 -3.10 24.72
CA GLN A 40 -8.93 -3.95 25.66
C GLN A 40 -8.10 -2.99 26.50
N ASN A 41 -8.39 -2.91 27.79
CA ASN A 41 -7.60 -2.18 28.78
C ASN A 41 -6.21 -2.83 28.86
N MET A 42 -5.36 -2.53 27.89
CA MET A 42 -3.92 -2.48 28.12
C MET A 42 -3.71 -1.15 28.83
N THR A 43 -3.51 -1.19 30.15
CA THR A 43 -3.12 -0.01 30.92
C THR A 43 -1.73 0.41 30.46
N ILE A 44 -1.65 1.22 29.41
CA ILE A 44 -0.44 1.93 29.03
C ILE A 44 -0.40 3.14 29.97
N SER A 45 0.28 2.99 31.11
CA SER A 45 0.66 4.14 31.92
C SER A 45 1.57 5.02 31.09
N MET A 46 1.02 6.12 30.57
CA MET A 46 1.78 7.25 30.06
C MET A 46 2.27 8.06 31.27
N SER A 47 3.29 7.53 31.97
CA SER A 47 4.14 8.38 32.79
C SER A 47 4.99 9.23 31.83
N ALA A 48 4.79 10.54 31.87
CA ALA A 48 5.49 11.55 31.07
C ALA A 48 6.92 11.79 31.57
N ASP A 49 7.65 10.71 31.84
CA ASP A 49 9.05 10.73 32.20
C ASP A 49 9.68 9.39 31.80
N SER A 50 10.99 9.43 31.51
CA SER A 50 11.84 8.34 30.99
C SER A 50 11.82 8.14 29.47
N SER A 51 12.92 8.58 28.85
CA SER A 51 13.45 8.02 27.61
C SER A 51 13.27 6.49 27.58
N PRO A 52 13.01 5.87 26.41
CA PRO A 52 12.97 4.41 26.30
C PRO A 52 14.22 3.82 26.97
N PRO A 53 14.09 2.72 27.73
CA PRO A 53 15.23 2.14 28.43
C PRO A 53 16.36 1.91 27.42
N PRO A 54 17.59 2.36 27.71
CA PRO A 54 18.69 2.16 26.80
C PRO A 54 18.85 0.65 26.59
N TYR A 55 18.76 0.23 25.33
CA TYR A 55 19.07 -1.14 24.98
C TYR A 55 20.59 -1.30 25.01
N ASP A 56 21.09 -2.37 25.61
CA ASP A 56 22.50 -2.71 25.59
C ASP A 56 22.78 -3.61 24.38
N LEU A 57 23.63 -3.15 23.45
CA LEU A 57 24.04 -3.93 22.29
C LEU A 57 24.71 -5.25 22.66
N ASN A 58 25.35 -5.32 23.84
CA ASN A 58 26.01 -6.53 24.33
C ASN A 58 25.02 -7.52 24.96
N ALA A 59 23.79 -7.10 25.26
CA ALA A 59 22.74 -7.91 25.89
C ALA A 59 21.41 -7.85 25.12
N PHE A 60 21.46 -7.49 23.83
CA PHE A 60 20.27 -7.26 23.02
C PHE A 60 19.66 -8.58 22.51
N SER A 61 18.35 -8.74 22.69
CA SER A 61 17.59 -9.85 22.12
C SER A 61 16.21 -9.37 21.71
N PHE A 62 15.79 -9.71 20.49
CA PHE A 62 14.42 -9.45 20.04
C PHE A 62 13.44 -10.41 20.70
N ASN A 63 12.20 -9.97 20.88
CA ASN A 63 11.12 -10.86 21.29
C ASN A 63 10.92 -11.98 20.26
N PRO A 64 10.62 -13.21 20.71
CA PRO A 64 10.39 -14.32 19.81
C PRO A 64 9.16 -14.08 18.92
N ILE A 65 9.26 -14.40 17.63
CA ILE A 65 8.18 -14.30 16.64
C ILE A 65 8.22 -15.51 15.70
N LYS A 66 7.06 -15.86 15.11
CA LYS A 66 6.96 -16.91 14.08
C LYS A 66 6.91 -16.28 12.68
N GLU A 67 7.56 -16.90 11.71
CA GLU A 67 7.63 -16.46 10.31
C GLU A 67 6.23 -16.34 9.68
N SER A 68 5.33 -17.26 10.04
CA SER A 68 3.93 -17.24 9.59
C SER A 68 3.17 -15.98 10.01
N ILE A 69 3.52 -15.37 11.14
CA ILE A 69 2.91 -14.12 11.59
C ILE A 69 3.36 -13.00 10.63
N VAL A 70 4.65 -12.88 10.37
CA VAL A 70 5.21 -11.85 9.48
C VAL A 70 4.64 -11.97 8.06
N SER A 71 4.57 -13.19 7.51
CA SER A 71 4.00 -13.44 6.19
C SER A 71 2.51 -13.04 6.10
N ARG A 72 1.70 -13.40 7.11
CA ARG A 72 0.27 -13.03 7.17
C ARG A 72 0.08 -11.53 7.33
N GLU A 73 0.91 -10.88 8.14
CA GLU A 73 0.88 -9.44 8.39
C GLU A 73 1.14 -8.64 7.12
N MET A 74 2.11 -9.05 6.29
CA MET A 74 2.37 -8.42 5.00
C MET A 74 1.24 -8.67 4.01
N THR A 75 0.83 -9.94 3.85
CA THR A 75 -0.20 -10.35 2.88
C THR A 75 -1.53 -9.65 3.15
N ARG A 76 -1.95 -9.58 4.40
CA ARG A 76 -3.22 -8.96 4.79
C ARG A 76 -3.25 -7.46 4.49
N ARG A 77 -2.18 -6.72 4.78
CA ARG A 77 -2.09 -5.28 4.48
C ARG A 77 -2.17 -5.06 2.97
N TYR A 78 -1.32 -5.76 2.21
CA TYR A 78 -1.25 -5.59 0.76
C TYR A 78 -2.57 -5.96 0.04
N MET A 79 -3.25 -7.03 0.46
CA MET A 79 -4.56 -7.38 -0.09
C MET A 79 -5.63 -6.34 0.27
N THR A 80 -5.58 -5.76 1.47
CA THR A 80 -6.51 -4.69 1.87
C THR A 80 -6.31 -3.45 1.02
N ASP A 81 -5.06 -3.06 0.78
CA ASP A 81 -4.72 -1.92 -0.09
C ASP A 81 -5.20 -2.18 -1.52
N MET A 82 -4.96 -3.38 -2.05
CA MET A 82 -5.41 -3.76 -3.41
C MET A 82 -6.92 -3.67 -3.58
N ILE A 83 -7.70 -4.11 -2.59
CA ILE A 83 -9.17 -4.02 -2.63
C ILE A 83 -9.60 -2.55 -2.51
N THR A 84 -8.95 -1.78 -1.63
CA THR A 84 -9.31 -0.38 -1.38
C THR A 84 -9.04 0.51 -2.58
N TYR A 85 -7.89 0.32 -3.25
CA TYR A 85 -7.47 1.14 -4.41
C TYR A 85 -7.89 0.53 -5.75
N ALA A 86 -8.65 -0.56 -5.77
CA ALA A 86 -9.25 -1.08 -7.01
C ALA A 86 -10.26 -0.09 -7.62
N ASP A 87 -10.84 0.78 -6.80
CA ASP A 87 -11.70 1.89 -7.18
C ASP A 87 -11.19 3.15 -6.45
N THR A 88 -10.46 4.02 -7.15
CA THR A 88 -9.75 5.18 -6.58
C THR A 88 -10.03 6.44 -7.41
N ASP A 89 -9.99 7.61 -6.77
CA ASP A 89 -10.31 8.88 -7.44
C ASP A 89 -9.25 9.28 -8.48
N VAL A 90 -7.96 9.11 -8.13
CA VAL A 90 -6.83 9.50 -8.98
C VAL A 90 -5.78 8.39 -9.01
N VAL A 91 -5.27 8.11 -10.22
CA VAL A 91 -4.12 7.22 -10.44
C VAL A 91 -2.97 8.02 -11.05
N ILE A 92 -1.80 7.97 -10.42
CA ILE A 92 -0.55 8.57 -10.91
C ILE A 92 0.36 7.44 -11.36
N VAL A 93 0.74 7.45 -12.64
CA VAL A 93 1.66 6.47 -13.22
C VAL A 93 3.06 7.07 -13.30
N GLY A 94 3.99 6.52 -12.53
CA GLY A 94 5.37 6.99 -12.39
C GLY A 94 5.58 7.87 -11.15
N ALA A 95 6.43 7.41 -10.24
CA ALA A 95 6.81 8.09 -9.01
C ALA A 95 8.13 8.89 -9.19
N GLY A 96 8.28 9.59 -10.31
CA GLY A 96 9.38 10.56 -10.52
C GLY A 96 9.13 11.89 -9.79
N SER A 97 10.04 12.86 -9.92
CA SER A 97 9.89 14.20 -9.30
C SER A 97 8.53 14.83 -9.60
N ALA A 98 8.10 14.86 -10.87
CA ALA A 98 6.81 15.42 -11.26
C ALA A 98 5.62 14.64 -10.68
N GLY A 99 5.67 13.30 -10.70
CA GLY A 99 4.61 12.45 -10.17
C GLY A 99 4.45 12.57 -8.65
N LEU A 100 5.57 12.63 -7.93
CA LEU A 100 5.59 12.82 -6.48
C LEU A 100 5.14 14.24 -6.09
N SER A 101 5.55 15.29 -6.81
CA SER A 101 5.04 16.66 -6.58
C SER A 101 3.53 16.74 -6.82
N CYS A 102 3.03 16.08 -7.88
CA CYS A 102 1.59 15.99 -8.16
C CYS A 102 0.85 15.25 -7.04
N ALA A 103 1.36 14.10 -6.61
CA ALA A 103 0.78 13.32 -5.53
C ALA A 103 0.73 14.12 -4.22
N TYR A 104 1.83 14.80 -3.89
CA TYR A 104 1.93 15.67 -2.71
C TYR A 104 0.83 16.73 -2.72
N GLU A 105 0.67 17.47 -3.82
CA GLU A 105 -0.33 18.54 -3.91
C GLU A 105 -1.76 18.02 -3.79
N ILE A 106 -2.10 16.93 -4.51
CA ILE A 106 -3.44 16.35 -4.49
C ILE A 106 -3.76 15.78 -3.09
N SER A 107 -2.79 15.14 -2.44
CA SER A 107 -2.96 14.51 -1.14
C SER A 107 -3.22 15.50 0.01
N LYS A 108 -2.97 16.81 -0.19
CA LYS A 108 -3.36 17.87 0.76
C LYS A 108 -4.88 17.89 0.99
N ASN A 109 -5.68 17.43 0.03
CA ASN A 109 -7.11 17.21 0.24
C ASN A 109 -7.35 15.79 0.79
N PRO A 110 -7.70 15.63 2.08
CA PRO A 110 -7.85 14.32 2.70
C PRO A 110 -9.06 13.51 2.19
N ASN A 111 -9.91 14.10 1.34
CA ASN A 111 -11.08 13.44 0.78
C ASN A 111 -10.81 12.78 -0.58
N VAL A 112 -9.60 12.94 -1.14
CA VAL A 112 -9.23 12.38 -2.45
C VAL A 112 -8.31 11.18 -2.24
N GLN A 113 -8.68 10.04 -2.81
CA GLN A 113 -7.86 8.84 -2.82
C GLN A 113 -6.91 8.83 -4.01
N VAL A 114 -5.61 8.79 -3.72
CA VAL A 114 -4.54 8.80 -4.74
C VAL A 114 -3.78 7.48 -4.70
N ALA A 115 -3.81 6.74 -5.81
CA ALA A 115 -2.95 5.58 -6.02
C ALA A 115 -1.75 5.96 -6.90
N ILE A 116 -0.53 5.62 -6.46
CA ILE A 116 0.70 5.82 -7.25
C ILE A 116 1.19 4.45 -7.72
N LEU A 117 1.34 4.29 -9.03
CA LEU A 117 1.89 3.09 -9.64
C LEU A 117 3.28 3.38 -10.19
N GLU A 118 4.28 2.69 -9.65
CA GLU A 118 5.67 2.78 -10.09
C GLU A 118 6.14 1.38 -10.53
N GLN A 119 6.83 1.31 -11.66
CA GLN A 119 7.32 0.05 -12.21
C GLN A 119 8.58 -0.46 -11.50
N SER A 120 9.39 0.46 -10.99
CA SER A 120 10.62 0.17 -10.26
C SER A 120 10.33 -0.15 -8.79
N VAL A 121 11.19 -0.97 -8.17
CA VAL A 121 11.16 -1.17 -6.72
C VAL A 121 11.48 0.14 -5.98
N SER A 122 12.40 0.92 -6.54
CA SER A 122 12.79 2.22 -6.00
C SER A 122 12.01 3.33 -6.69
N PRO A 123 11.19 4.13 -5.97
CA PRO A 123 10.58 5.33 -6.53
C PRO A 123 11.63 6.44 -6.71
N GLY A 124 11.23 7.60 -7.23
CA GLY A 124 12.07 8.79 -7.44
C GLY A 124 12.46 9.03 -8.90
N GLY A 125 12.42 8.00 -9.75
CA GLY A 125 12.76 8.10 -11.17
C GLY A 125 14.16 8.69 -11.39
N GLY A 126 14.26 9.78 -12.15
CA GLY A 126 15.54 10.46 -12.41
C GLY A 126 16.00 11.42 -11.29
N ALA A 127 15.24 11.58 -10.20
CA ALA A 127 15.53 12.59 -9.17
C ALA A 127 16.59 12.16 -8.15
N TRP A 128 17.23 11.00 -8.33
CA TRP A 128 18.32 10.52 -7.48
C TRP A 128 19.67 11.19 -7.75
N LEU A 129 19.85 11.77 -8.94
CA LEU A 129 21.11 12.38 -9.38
C LEU A 129 20.82 13.65 -10.20
N GLY A 130 21.84 14.49 -10.33
CA GLY A 130 21.90 15.58 -11.29
C GLY A 130 22.38 15.13 -12.68
N GLY A 131 22.81 16.08 -13.49
CA GLY A 131 23.33 15.82 -14.83
C GLY A 131 24.66 15.07 -14.81
N GLN A 132 24.88 14.18 -15.79
CA GLN A 132 26.16 13.49 -16.00
C GLN A 132 26.65 12.71 -14.75
N LEU A 133 25.72 12.10 -14.00
CA LEU A 133 25.98 11.37 -12.74
C LEU A 133 26.53 12.24 -11.59
N PHE A 134 26.54 13.56 -11.74
CA PHE A 134 26.82 14.46 -10.61
C PHE A 134 25.63 14.53 -9.67
N SER A 135 25.84 15.05 -8.46
CA SER A 135 24.85 14.99 -7.37
C SER A 135 23.96 16.21 -7.27
N ALA A 136 24.46 17.40 -7.65
CA ALA A 136 23.75 18.66 -7.42
C ALA A 136 22.47 18.76 -8.26
N MET A 137 21.35 19.08 -7.60
CA MET A 137 20.08 19.42 -8.23
C MET A 137 19.93 20.94 -8.26
N VAL A 138 19.88 21.52 -9.47
CA VAL A 138 19.70 22.96 -9.65
C VAL A 138 18.22 23.27 -9.90
N VAL A 139 17.64 24.15 -9.09
CA VAL A 139 16.20 24.47 -9.13
C VAL A 139 16.00 25.97 -9.31
N ARG A 140 15.62 26.40 -10.51
CA ARG A 140 15.42 27.82 -10.82
C ARG A 140 14.28 28.44 -10.00
N LYS A 141 14.45 29.70 -9.57
CA LYS A 141 13.36 30.46 -8.93
C LYS A 141 12.19 30.65 -9.92
N PRO A 142 10.92 30.57 -9.48
CA PRO A 142 10.43 30.56 -8.09
C PRO A 142 10.23 29.17 -7.46
N ALA A 143 10.79 28.09 -8.00
CA ALA A 143 10.53 26.74 -7.48
C ALA A 143 11.12 26.46 -6.08
N HIS A 144 12.06 27.29 -5.60
CA HIS A 144 12.53 27.28 -4.20
C HIS A 144 11.39 27.44 -3.17
N LEU A 145 10.27 28.08 -3.53
CA LEU A 145 9.10 28.18 -2.64
C LEU A 145 8.50 26.80 -2.32
N PHE A 146 8.54 25.88 -3.28
CA PHE A 146 8.10 24.50 -3.07
C PHE A 146 9.08 23.74 -2.18
N LEU A 147 10.39 24.00 -2.30
CA LEU A 147 11.40 23.44 -1.40
C LEU A 147 11.21 23.91 0.05
N ASN A 148 10.91 25.21 0.23
CA ASN A 148 10.58 25.78 1.53
C ASN A 148 9.33 25.11 2.15
N GLU A 149 8.31 24.85 1.34
CA GLU A 149 7.11 24.15 1.80
C GLU A 149 7.41 22.72 2.28
N LEU A 150 8.29 22.01 1.57
CA LEU A 150 8.71 20.65 1.93
C LEU A 150 9.78 20.60 3.03
N GLY A 151 10.34 21.75 3.44
CA GLY A 151 11.43 21.83 4.41
C GLY A 151 12.75 21.24 3.89
N ILE A 152 13.04 21.42 2.60
CA ILE A 152 14.28 20.96 1.96
C ILE A 152 15.28 22.12 1.95
N ASP A 153 16.44 21.91 2.57
CA ASP A 153 17.53 22.89 2.58
C ASP A 153 18.18 23.01 1.19
N TYR A 154 18.59 24.23 0.84
CA TYR A 154 19.30 24.54 -0.40
C TYR A 154 20.27 25.72 -0.23
N ASP A 155 21.30 25.76 -1.08
CA ASP A 155 22.20 26.91 -1.19
C ASP A 155 21.62 27.93 -2.17
N GLU A 156 21.22 29.11 -1.69
CA GLU A 156 20.56 30.12 -2.52
C GLU A 156 21.52 30.87 -3.45
N GLN A 157 21.18 30.97 -4.73
CA GLN A 157 21.81 31.87 -5.69
C GLN A 157 20.79 32.90 -6.21
N ASP A 158 21.22 33.87 -7.03
CA ASP A 158 20.33 34.94 -7.50
C ASP A 158 19.12 34.39 -8.27
N ASN A 159 19.37 33.48 -9.23
CA ASN A 159 18.38 33.03 -10.21
C ASN A 159 17.97 31.56 -10.05
N TYR A 160 18.65 30.80 -9.20
CA TYR A 160 18.44 29.36 -9.01
C TYR A 160 18.89 28.90 -7.61
#